data_AF-A0A2S1H2K5-F1
#
_entry.id   AF-A0A2S1H2K5-F1
#
_cell.length_a   1.000
_cell.length_b   1.000
_cell.length_c   1.000
_cell.angle_alpha   90.00
_cell.angle_beta   90.00
_cell.angle_gamma   90.00
#
_symmetry.space_group_name_H-M   'P 1'
#
loop_
_entity.id
_entity.type
_entity.pdbx_description
1 polymer ?
#
loop_
_entity_poly.entity_id
_entity_poly.type
_entity_poly.pdbx_seq_one_letter_code
_entity_poly.pdbx_strand_id
1 'polypeptide(L)'
;MTIPKIKQGEVLKVTAFKNPGSGAIEFARRYIGPGHDYEEMLEIMSAVIDGHFAEIHDKKVKRCQCCGFYYRDKTKNNSGTTCSRECKAIKDSVLKTYARRVRAEEKGTTRKSYKDGRYYGGEYSFWCNEQAMFEYDRKRSVYTHGNDFEEVVAAAQRRLNMGGKKRITTDFNLYEDDWSTAKYKPSMEFYGDTKATGGSVTIIKRSREEIEADLLGRYGEKHLLKMRKRALDHTKIINRI
;
A
#
# COMPACT_ATOMS: atom_id res chain seq x y z
N MET A 1 6.79 -14.13 6.02
CA MET A 1 7.96 -13.53 6.68
C MET A 1 7.57 -12.68 7.87
N THR A 2 8.20 -12.99 8.99
CA THR A 2 8.11 -12.29 10.28
C THR A 2 8.97 -11.02 10.26
N ILE A 3 8.54 -9.98 10.98
CA ILE A 3 9.36 -8.77 11.15
C ILE A 3 10.66 -9.17 11.88
N PRO A 4 11.85 -8.78 11.39
CA PRO A 4 13.11 -9.14 12.04
C PRO A 4 13.13 -8.60 13.48
N LYS A 5 13.45 -9.49 14.43
CA LYS A 5 13.58 -9.14 15.84
C LYS A 5 15.01 -8.66 16.09
N ILE A 6 15.13 -7.40 16.50
CA ILE A 6 16.41 -6.80 16.92
C ILE A 6 16.76 -7.31 18.32
N LYS A 7 18.00 -7.79 18.53
CA LYS A 7 18.45 -8.22 19.86
C LYS A 7 18.60 -7.02 20.80
N GLN A 8 18.65 -7.27 22.10
CA GLN A 8 18.93 -6.20 23.06
C GLN A 8 20.38 -5.72 22.86
N GLY A 9 20.57 -4.40 22.78
CA GLY A 9 21.89 -3.77 22.51
C GLY A 9 22.15 -3.44 21.04
N GLU A 10 21.44 -4.05 20.10
CA GLU A 10 21.52 -3.69 18.69
C GLU A 10 20.71 -2.42 18.39
N VAL A 11 21.24 -1.56 17.52
CA VAL A 11 20.64 -0.28 17.16
C VAL A 11 20.41 -0.22 15.65
N LEU A 12 19.28 0.35 15.23
CA LEU A 12 19.01 0.61 13.82
C LEU A 12 20.00 1.61 13.23
N LYS A 13 20.80 1.17 12.25
CA LYS A 13 21.79 2.02 11.54
C LYS A 13 21.18 3.30 10.93
N VAL A 14 19.93 3.24 10.47
CA VAL A 14 19.25 4.35 9.78
C VAL A 14 18.92 5.51 10.73
N THR A 15 18.71 5.21 12.02
CA THR A 15 18.22 6.16 13.03
C THR A 15 19.19 6.36 14.19
N ALA A 16 20.31 5.64 14.21
CA ALA A 16 21.35 5.75 15.21
C ALA A 16 21.87 7.20 15.31
N PHE A 17 21.93 7.72 16.54
CA PHE A 17 22.54 9.00 16.92
C PHE A 17 22.01 10.26 16.21
N LYS A 18 20.81 10.21 15.60
CA LYS A 18 20.21 11.39 14.97
C LYS A 18 19.57 12.32 15.99
N ASN A 19 18.53 11.83 16.66
CA ASN A 19 17.76 12.61 17.63
C ASN A 19 17.54 11.77 18.89
N PRO A 20 17.96 12.24 20.08
CA PRO A 20 17.68 11.55 21.32
C PRO A 20 16.18 11.60 21.62
N GLY A 21 15.63 10.50 22.13
CA GLY A 21 14.24 10.46 22.58
C GLY A 21 14.12 10.97 24.01
N SER A 22 12.90 11.32 24.44
CA SER A 22 12.63 11.89 25.77
C SER A 22 13.26 11.10 26.93
N GLY A 23 13.16 9.77 26.93
CA GLY A 23 13.76 8.95 28.00
C GLY A 23 15.30 8.95 28.01
N ALA A 24 15.96 9.20 26.88
CA ALA A 24 17.41 9.37 26.82
C ALA A 24 17.82 10.77 27.33
N ILE A 25 17.03 11.79 26.99
CA ILE A 25 17.23 13.16 27.50
C ILE A 25 17.06 13.21 29.02
N GLU A 26 16.01 12.57 29.56
CA GLU A 26 15.79 12.47 31.00
C GLU A 26 16.92 11.72 31.72
N PHE A 27 17.52 10.72 31.06
CA PHE A 27 18.66 9.99 31.61
C PHE A 27 19.91 10.86 31.63
N ALA A 28 20.24 11.52 30.51
CA ALA A 28 21.38 12.43 30.40
C ALA A 28 21.28 13.61 31.39
N ARG A 29 20.08 14.16 31.60
CA ARG A 29 19.82 15.23 32.58
C ARG A 29 20.17 14.87 34.03
N ARG A 30 20.31 13.58 34.38
CA ARG A 30 20.75 13.18 35.73
C ARG A 30 22.24 13.41 35.94
N TYR A 31 23.01 13.36 34.86
CA TYR A 31 24.46 13.57 34.88
C TYR A 31 24.82 15.04 34.66
N ILE A 32 23.98 15.77 33.92
CA ILE A 32 24.14 17.20 33.68
C ILE A 32 23.40 17.95 34.79
N GLY A 33 24.11 18.19 35.90
CA GLY A 33 23.60 19.00 37.01
C GLY A 33 23.48 20.50 36.67
N PRO A 34 22.76 21.28 37.49
CA PRO A 34 22.79 22.75 37.37
C PRO A 34 24.18 23.28 37.77
N GLY A 35 24.79 24.11 36.92
CA GLY A 35 26.04 24.81 37.22
C GLY A 35 27.27 24.37 36.43
N HIS A 36 27.16 23.39 35.53
CA HIS A 36 28.24 23.04 34.60
C HIS A 36 28.39 24.08 33.50
N ASP A 37 29.64 24.34 33.10
CA ASP A 37 29.91 25.09 31.89
C ASP A 37 29.59 24.26 30.64
N TYR A 38 29.38 24.92 29.50
CA TYR A 38 29.04 24.25 28.25
C TYR A 38 30.07 23.20 27.84
N GLU A 39 31.36 23.47 28.03
CA GLU A 39 32.45 22.54 27.72
C GLU A 39 32.40 21.30 28.61
N GLU A 40 32.20 21.48 29.92
CA GLU A 40 32.02 20.37 30.87
C GLU A 40 30.77 19.53 30.52
N MET A 41 29.68 20.17 30.10
CA MET A 41 28.48 19.46 29.66
C MET A 41 28.76 18.58 28.43
N LEU A 42 29.56 19.06 27.48
CA LEU A 42 29.93 18.29 26.29
C LEU A 42 30.77 17.07 26.65
N GLU A 43 31.74 17.22 27.56
CA GLU A 43 32.55 16.10 28.05
C GLU A 43 31.69 15.06 28.74
N ILE A 44 30.80 15.47 29.65
CA ILE A 44 29.86 14.58 30.34
C ILE A 44 28.93 13.89 29.32
N MET A 45 28.41 14.62 28.33
CA MET A 45 27.57 14.03 27.28
C MET A 45 28.32 13.00 26.46
N SER A 46 29.59 13.27 26.08
CA SER A 46 30.41 12.33 25.33
C SER A 46 30.63 11.03 26.12
N ALA A 47 30.96 11.13 27.40
CA ALA A 47 31.11 9.99 28.29
C ALA A 47 29.80 9.18 28.43
N VAL A 48 28.65 9.86 28.52
CA VAL A 48 27.33 9.20 28.57
C VAL A 48 26.99 8.50 27.26
N ILE A 49 27.36 9.06 26.10
CA ILE A 49 27.12 8.48 24.78
C ILE A 49 27.99 7.23 24.55
N ASP A 50 29.27 7.31 24.92
CA ASP A 50 30.24 6.23 24.70
C ASP A 50 30.11 5.10 25.75
N GLY A 51 29.47 5.38 26.88
CA GLY A 51 29.24 4.40 27.94
C GLY A 51 30.27 4.46 29.07
N HIS A 52 31.02 5.55 29.19
CA HIS A 52 31.96 5.79 30.28
C HIS A 52 31.26 6.45 31.48
N PHE A 53 30.29 5.76 32.08
CA PHE A 53 29.56 6.25 33.26
C PHE A 53 29.33 5.14 34.30
N ALA A 54 29.20 5.54 35.57
CA ALA A 54 29.19 4.62 36.72
C ALA A 54 28.01 3.60 36.70
N GLU A 55 26.84 4.00 36.20
CA GLU A 55 25.65 3.13 36.16
C GLU A 55 25.60 2.17 34.95
N ILE A 56 26.66 2.04 34.14
CA ILE A 56 26.59 1.21 32.93
C ILE A 56 26.33 -0.28 33.23
N HIS A 57 26.70 -0.73 34.43
CA HIS A 57 26.47 -2.10 34.89
C HIS A 57 25.04 -2.35 35.40
N ASP A 58 24.19 -1.30 35.53
CA ASP A 58 22.79 -1.49 35.92
C ASP A 58 22.02 -2.21 34.80
N LYS A 59 21.42 -3.36 35.13
CA LYS A 59 20.61 -4.17 34.21
C LYS A 59 19.42 -3.40 33.62
N LYS A 60 18.99 -2.31 34.26
CA LYS A 60 17.92 -1.43 33.77
C LYS A 60 18.41 -0.38 32.80
N VAL A 61 19.71 -0.11 32.72
CA VAL A 61 20.27 0.84 31.76
C VAL A 61 20.54 0.10 30.45
N LYS A 62 19.94 0.58 29.37
CA LYS A 62 20.00 -0.06 28.05
C LYS A 62 20.18 0.97 26.96
N ARG A 63 20.70 0.54 25.81
CA ARG A 63 20.69 1.34 24.58
C ARG A 63 19.34 1.26 23.90
N CYS A 64 18.82 2.40 23.45
CA CYS A 64 17.59 2.45 22.68
C CYS A 64 17.80 1.87 21.28
N GLN A 65 16.98 0.88 20.88
CA GLN A 65 17.07 0.26 19.55
C GLN A 65 16.81 1.23 18.39
N CYS A 66 16.20 2.39 18.65
CA CYS A 66 15.91 3.41 17.65
C CYS A 66 17.03 4.47 17.56
N CYS A 67 17.22 5.24 18.63
CA CYS A 67 18.13 6.40 18.62
C CYS A 67 19.56 6.06 19.07
N GLY A 68 19.81 4.89 19.66
CA GLY A 68 21.14 4.45 20.07
C GLY A 68 21.60 4.96 21.44
N PHE A 69 21.01 6.02 21.96
CA PHE A 69 21.37 6.57 23.27
C PHE A 69 20.97 5.67 24.44
N TYR A 70 21.70 5.80 25.54
CA TYR A 70 21.40 5.14 26.81
C TYR A 70 20.15 5.73 27.46
N TYR A 71 19.33 4.85 28.04
CA TYR A 71 18.19 5.22 28.86
C TYR A 71 17.97 4.19 29.96
N ARG A 72 17.29 4.60 31.02
CA ARG A 72 16.87 3.70 32.10
C ARG A 72 15.46 3.17 31.82
N ASP A 73 15.34 1.84 31.77
CA ASP A 73 14.08 1.15 31.56
C ASP A 73 13.15 1.34 32.78
N LYS A 74 12.01 2.00 32.54
CA LYS A 74 10.97 2.24 33.55
C LYS A 74 9.98 1.07 33.66
N THR A 75 10.04 0.08 32.78
CA THR A 75 9.11 -1.05 32.79
C THR A 75 9.41 -2.00 33.96
N LYS A 76 8.35 -2.51 34.62
CA LYS A 76 8.48 -3.45 35.75
C LYS A 76 9.29 -4.70 35.37
N ASN A 77 9.07 -5.21 34.16
CA ASN A 77 9.66 -6.47 33.69
C ASN A 77 10.99 -6.27 32.95
N ASN A 78 11.55 -5.05 32.94
CA ASN A 78 12.77 -4.73 32.19
C ASN A 78 12.69 -5.20 30.72
N SER A 79 11.56 -4.95 30.06
CA SER A 79 11.27 -5.38 28.68
C SER A 79 11.30 -4.22 27.68
N GLY A 80 11.55 -3.00 28.16
CA GLY A 80 11.70 -1.83 27.33
C GLY A 80 12.87 -2.01 26.37
N THR A 81 12.62 -1.68 25.09
CA THR A 81 13.63 -1.68 24.02
C THR A 81 13.86 -0.29 23.42
N THR A 82 13.05 0.68 23.80
CA THR A 82 13.07 2.05 23.28
C THR A 82 12.85 3.05 24.41
N CYS A 83 13.52 4.20 24.35
CA CYS A 83 13.45 5.23 25.39
C CYS A 83 12.14 6.05 25.40
N SER A 84 11.41 6.12 24.28
CA SER A 84 10.16 6.88 24.17
C SER A 84 9.14 6.19 23.25
N ARG A 85 7.87 6.63 23.32
CA ARG A 85 6.80 6.18 22.41
C ARG A 85 7.08 6.57 20.96
N GLU A 86 7.69 7.73 20.74
CA GLU A 86 8.10 8.21 19.42
C GLU A 86 9.18 7.32 18.81
N CYS A 87 10.23 7.00 19.60
CA CYS A 87 11.27 6.06 19.19
C CYS A 87 10.70 4.69 18.83
N LYS A 88 9.67 4.22 19.55
CA LYS A 88 8.95 2.99 19.21
C LYS A 88 8.25 3.09 17.85
N ALA A 89 7.51 4.17 17.61
CA ALA A 89 6.80 4.39 16.35
C ALA A 89 7.77 4.47 15.16
N ILE A 90 8.90 5.17 15.30
CA ILE A 90 9.95 5.27 14.28
C ILE A 90 10.60 3.89 14.04
N LYS A 91 10.96 3.17 15.09
CA LYS A 91 11.52 1.80 14.97
C LYS A 91 10.56 0.90 14.18
N ASP A 92 9.29 0.90 14.54
CA ASP A 92 8.27 0.07 13.92
C ASP A 92 8.02 0.46 12.45
N SER A 93 8.08 1.75 12.11
CA SER A 93 7.92 2.22 10.73
C SER A 93 9.11 1.81 9.86
N VAL A 94 10.34 1.93 10.36
CA VAL A 94 11.57 1.49 9.67
C VAL A 94 11.54 -0.02 9.43
N LEU A 95 11.24 -0.81 10.46
CA LEU A 95 11.16 -2.27 10.36
C LEU A 95 10.06 -2.74 9.40
N LYS A 96 8.89 -2.09 9.43
CA LYS A 96 7.81 -2.37 8.46
C LYS A 96 8.23 -2.04 7.03
N THR A 97 8.95 -0.94 6.84
CA THR A 97 9.44 -0.51 5.52
C THR A 97 10.48 -1.48 4.98
N TYR A 98 11.43 -1.90 5.83
CA TYR A 98 12.42 -2.91 5.49
C TYR A 98 11.77 -4.25 5.11
N ALA A 99 10.85 -4.77 5.93
CA ALA A 99 10.15 -6.02 5.65
C ALA A 99 9.32 -5.95 4.35
N ARG A 100 8.76 -4.78 4.00
CA ARG A 100 8.09 -4.57 2.72
C ARG A 100 9.06 -4.61 1.54
N ARG A 101 10.25 -4.01 1.67
CA ARG A 101 11.29 -4.05 0.64
C ARG A 101 11.77 -5.47 0.37
N VAL A 102 12.16 -6.19 1.42
CA VAL A 102 12.60 -7.60 1.32
C VAL A 102 11.51 -8.46 0.65
N ARG A 103 10.24 -8.31 1.07
CA ARG A 103 9.12 -9.05 0.45
C ARG A 103 8.89 -8.68 -1.02
N ALA A 104 9.15 -7.43 -1.40
CA ALA A 104 9.04 -7.01 -2.80
C ALA A 104 10.17 -7.60 -3.65
N GLU A 105 11.37 -7.69 -3.10
CA GLU A 105 12.58 -8.28 -3.71
C GLU A 105 12.36 -9.78 -3.94
N GLU A 106 11.92 -10.51 -2.92
CA GLU A 106 11.58 -11.95 -3.01
C GLU A 106 10.53 -12.26 -4.06
N LYS A 107 9.54 -11.38 -4.22
CA LYS A 107 8.49 -11.52 -5.23
C LYS A 107 8.95 -11.10 -6.64
N GLY A 108 10.16 -10.57 -6.79
CA GLY A 108 10.62 -9.96 -8.06
C GLY A 108 9.81 -8.74 -8.49
N THR A 109 8.99 -8.19 -7.58
CA THR A 109 8.12 -7.02 -7.83
C THR A 109 8.81 -5.69 -7.55
N THR A 110 10.06 -5.73 -7.09
CA THR A 110 10.87 -4.51 -6.94
C THR A 110 11.07 -3.84 -8.28
N ARG A 111 10.50 -2.65 -8.40
CA ARG A 111 10.80 -1.74 -9.50
C ARG A 111 12.24 -1.24 -9.31
N LYS A 112 13.15 -1.63 -10.21
CA LYS A 112 14.52 -1.11 -10.25
C LYS A 112 14.45 0.42 -10.32
N SER A 113 15.27 1.09 -9.51
CA SER A 113 15.35 2.55 -9.49
C SER A 113 15.98 3.07 -10.78
N TYR A 114 15.68 4.31 -11.18
CA TYR A 114 16.39 4.99 -12.27
C TYR A 114 17.92 5.03 -12.03
N LYS A 115 18.36 5.04 -10.76
CA LYS A 115 19.78 4.98 -10.39
C LYS A 115 20.43 3.61 -10.67
N ASP A 116 19.65 2.54 -10.63
CA ASP A 116 20.13 1.17 -10.94
C ASP A 116 20.18 0.92 -12.45
N GLY A 117 19.92 1.96 -13.24
CA GLY A 117 19.49 1.85 -14.61
C GLY A 117 20.26 2.72 -15.60
N ARG A 118 21.55 2.93 -15.40
CA ARG A 118 22.38 3.43 -16.51
C ARG A 118 22.78 2.26 -17.40
N TYR A 119 22.35 2.33 -18.65
CA TYR A 119 22.91 1.54 -19.74
C TYR A 119 24.40 1.85 -19.81
N TYR A 120 25.23 0.83 -20.03
CA TYR A 120 26.65 0.97 -20.35
C TYR A 120 26.86 2.16 -21.33
N GLY A 121 27.59 3.20 -20.92
CA GLY A 121 28.02 4.26 -21.83
C GLY A 121 27.03 5.40 -22.14
N GLY A 122 25.80 5.41 -21.61
CA GLY A 122 24.94 6.61 -21.67
C GLY A 122 24.32 6.95 -23.04
N GLU A 123 24.35 6.06 -24.02
CA GLU A 123 23.85 6.33 -25.38
C GLU A 123 22.31 6.38 -25.46
N TYR A 124 21.59 5.74 -24.53
CA TYR A 124 20.13 5.79 -24.45
C TYR A 124 19.66 6.40 -23.13
N SER A 125 19.29 7.69 -23.17
CA SER A 125 18.82 8.45 -21.98
C SER A 125 17.50 7.95 -21.38
N PHE A 126 16.73 7.16 -22.13
CA PHE A 126 15.38 6.74 -21.73
C PHE A 126 15.33 5.34 -21.11
N TRP A 127 16.31 4.46 -21.40
CA TRP A 127 16.27 3.05 -20.99
C TRP A 127 17.59 2.55 -20.43
N CYS A 128 17.46 1.67 -19.44
CA CYS A 128 18.54 1.20 -18.59
C CYS A 128 19.31 0.00 -19.16
N ASN A 129 18.60 -0.84 -19.90
CA ASN A 129 19.07 -1.98 -20.69
C ASN A 129 17.95 -2.32 -21.69
N GLU A 130 18.26 -3.02 -22.79
CA GLU A 130 17.25 -3.42 -23.79
C GLU A 130 16.15 -4.27 -23.14
N GLN A 131 16.53 -5.10 -22.18
CA GLN A 131 15.59 -5.94 -21.44
C GLN A 131 14.57 -5.11 -20.65
N ALA A 132 14.92 -3.96 -20.07
CA ALA A 132 13.98 -3.07 -19.38
C ALA A 132 13.07 -2.32 -20.35
N MET A 133 13.57 -1.99 -21.55
CA MET A 133 12.75 -1.43 -22.63
C MET A 133 11.67 -2.45 -23.02
N PHE A 134 12.06 -3.69 -23.33
CA PHE A 134 11.13 -4.77 -23.66
C PHE A 134 10.18 -5.12 -22.50
N GLU A 135 10.64 -5.09 -21.25
CA GLU A 135 9.79 -5.36 -20.09
C GLU A 135 8.77 -4.22 -19.84
N TYR A 136 9.13 -2.97 -20.14
CA TYR A 136 8.22 -1.83 -20.09
C TYR A 136 7.14 -1.95 -21.17
N ASP A 137 7.52 -2.25 -22.40
CA ASP A 137 6.58 -2.44 -23.51
C ASP A 137 5.67 -3.65 -23.27
N ARG A 138 6.21 -4.74 -22.70
CA ARG A 138 5.43 -5.91 -22.25
C ARG A 138 4.42 -5.55 -21.17
N LYS A 139 4.82 -4.77 -20.16
CA LYS A 139 3.93 -4.34 -19.06
C LYS A 139 2.84 -3.39 -19.51
N ARG A 140 3.06 -2.65 -20.59
CA ARG A 140 2.07 -1.75 -21.21
C ARG A 140 1.29 -2.40 -22.35
N SER A 141 1.51 -3.70 -22.59
CA SER A 141 0.86 -4.46 -23.67
C SER A 141 1.06 -3.83 -25.05
N VAL A 142 2.16 -3.10 -25.26
CA VAL A 142 2.52 -2.53 -26.57
C VAL A 142 3.06 -3.64 -27.47
N TYR A 143 3.77 -4.61 -26.88
CA TYR A 143 4.25 -5.81 -27.56
C TYR A 143 4.07 -7.04 -26.64
N THR A 144 3.12 -7.92 -26.99
CA THR A 144 3.12 -9.32 -26.54
C THR A 144 3.91 -10.13 -27.55
N HIS A 145 5.07 -10.64 -27.15
CA HIS A 145 5.84 -11.55 -28.00
C HIS A 145 4.97 -12.76 -28.34
N GLY A 146 4.66 -12.95 -29.62
CA GLY A 146 3.83 -14.04 -30.13
C GLY A 146 2.39 -13.68 -30.50
N ASN A 147 1.94 -12.42 -30.33
CA ASN A 147 0.73 -11.98 -31.02
C ASN A 147 1.13 -11.46 -32.38
N ASP A 148 0.76 -12.19 -33.43
CA ASP A 148 0.88 -11.69 -34.80
C ASP A 148 0.18 -10.32 -34.86
N PHE A 149 0.90 -9.32 -35.36
CA PHE A 149 0.39 -7.96 -35.54
C PHE A 149 -1.00 -7.94 -36.19
N GLU A 150 -1.24 -8.91 -37.06
CA GLU A 150 -2.50 -9.18 -37.74
C GLU A 150 -3.67 -9.47 -36.78
N GLU A 151 -3.45 -10.21 -35.68
CA GLU A 151 -4.51 -10.47 -34.70
C GLU A 151 -4.93 -9.21 -33.94
N VAL A 152 -3.96 -8.34 -33.63
CA VAL A 152 -4.20 -7.07 -32.95
C VAL A 152 -4.98 -6.12 -33.86
N VAL A 153 -4.59 -6.03 -35.13
CA VAL A 153 -5.29 -5.23 -36.14
C VAL A 153 -6.71 -5.76 -36.39
N ALA A 154 -6.87 -7.09 -36.52
CA ALA A 154 -8.17 -7.73 -36.69
C ALA A 154 -9.08 -7.55 -35.46
N ALA A 155 -8.54 -7.53 -34.24
CA ALA A 155 -9.30 -7.22 -33.03
C ALA A 155 -9.73 -5.74 -32.97
N ALA A 156 -8.87 -4.82 -33.40
CA ALA A 156 -9.18 -3.39 -33.49
C ALA A 156 -10.26 -3.11 -34.55
N GLN A 157 -10.16 -3.70 -35.74
CA GLN A 157 -11.19 -3.63 -36.79
C GLN A 157 -12.51 -4.24 -36.34
N ARG A 158 -12.50 -5.40 -35.66
CA ARG A 158 -13.72 -5.97 -35.06
C ARG A 158 -14.37 -5.04 -34.04
N ARG A 159 -13.58 -4.34 -33.21
CA ARG A 159 -14.12 -3.36 -32.24
C ARG A 159 -14.73 -2.14 -32.93
N LEU A 160 -14.09 -1.61 -33.98
CA LEU A 160 -14.64 -0.51 -34.78
C LEU A 160 -15.95 -0.91 -35.46
N ASN A 161 -15.99 -2.11 -36.04
CA ASN A 161 -17.18 -2.62 -36.75
C ASN A 161 -18.33 -2.95 -35.79
N MET A 162 -18.05 -3.39 -34.55
CA MET A 162 -19.11 -3.75 -33.60
C MET A 162 -19.77 -2.54 -32.91
N GLY A 163 -19.13 -1.38 -32.85
CA GLY A 163 -19.71 -0.14 -32.29
C GLY A 163 -20.02 -0.18 -30.78
N GLY A 164 -19.54 0.83 -30.06
CA GLY A 164 -19.93 1.07 -28.65
C GLY A 164 -19.07 0.40 -27.57
N LYS A 165 -19.09 0.98 -26.37
CA LYS A 165 -18.37 0.48 -25.18
C LYS A 165 -18.97 -0.85 -24.73
N LYS A 166 -18.20 -1.95 -24.80
CA LYS A 166 -18.62 -3.25 -24.25
C LYS A 166 -19.02 -3.09 -22.78
N ARG A 167 -20.28 -3.36 -22.45
CA ARG A 167 -20.67 -3.73 -21.08
C ARG A 167 -20.37 -5.21 -20.93
N ILE A 168 -19.40 -5.56 -20.09
CA ILE A 168 -19.20 -6.94 -19.66
C ILE A 168 -20.29 -7.22 -18.62
N THR A 169 -21.41 -7.78 -19.04
CA THR A 169 -22.33 -8.47 -18.14
C THR A 169 -21.80 -9.88 -17.97
N THR A 170 -21.12 -10.14 -16.86
CA THR A 170 -20.90 -11.52 -16.41
C THR A 170 -22.26 -12.19 -16.21
N ASP A 171 -22.38 -13.44 -16.64
CA ASP A 171 -23.62 -14.22 -16.66
C ASP A 171 -24.43 -14.09 -15.37
N PHE A 172 -25.67 -13.67 -15.53
CA PHE A 172 -26.68 -13.76 -14.49
C PHE A 172 -27.29 -15.15 -14.58
N ASN A 173 -26.79 -16.13 -13.81
CA ASN A 173 -27.60 -17.29 -13.47
C ASN A 173 -28.70 -16.80 -12.54
N LEU A 174 -29.85 -16.44 -13.12
CA LEU A 174 -31.01 -15.89 -12.40
C LEU A 174 -31.82 -16.97 -11.66
N TYR A 175 -31.40 -18.24 -11.73
CA TYR A 175 -32.22 -19.41 -11.35
C TYR A 175 -31.51 -20.47 -10.48
N GLU A 176 -30.30 -20.23 -10.00
CA GLU A 176 -29.65 -21.15 -9.05
C GLU A 176 -29.45 -20.45 -7.71
N ASP A 177 -29.90 -21.10 -6.63
CA ASP A 177 -30.04 -20.58 -5.26
C ASP A 177 -28.73 -20.17 -4.57
N ASP A 178 -27.60 -20.22 -5.27
CA ASP A 178 -26.30 -19.81 -4.75
C ASP A 178 -25.87 -18.44 -5.28
N TRP A 179 -26.08 -17.45 -4.41
CA TRP A 179 -25.74 -16.04 -4.60
C TRP A 179 -24.24 -15.85 -4.82
N SER A 180 -23.80 -15.76 -6.09
CA SER A 180 -22.42 -15.39 -6.39
C SER A 180 -22.17 -13.90 -6.13
N THR A 181 -21.11 -13.60 -5.37
CA THR A 181 -20.64 -12.24 -5.11
C THR A 181 -19.94 -11.70 -6.36
N ALA A 182 -20.70 -11.03 -7.23
CA ALA A 182 -20.11 -10.35 -8.39
C ALA A 182 -19.23 -9.18 -7.93
N LYS A 183 -17.91 -9.37 -7.99
CA LYS A 183 -16.94 -8.27 -7.86
C LYS A 183 -16.88 -7.54 -9.19
N TYR A 184 -17.38 -6.31 -9.23
CA TYR A 184 -17.13 -5.39 -10.34
C TYR A 184 -15.61 -5.18 -10.51
N LYS A 185 -15.06 -5.61 -11.64
CA LYS A 185 -13.74 -5.20 -12.12
C LYS A 185 -13.93 -4.28 -13.32
N PRO A 186 -13.69 -2.97 -13.20
CA PRO A 186 -13.60 -2.14 -14.40
C PRO A 186 -12.40 -2.62 -15.23
N SER A 187 -12.61 -2.81 -16.53
CA SER A 187 -11.49 -2.97 -17.46
C SER A 187 -10.64 -1.69 -17.43
N MET A 188 -9.35 -1.83 -17.14
CA MET A 188 -8.38 -0.72 -17.06
C MET A 188 -8.14 0.01 -18.40
N GLU A 189 -8.87 -0.32 -19.46
CA GLU A 189 -8.72 0.26 -20.79
C GLU A 189 -9.66 1.47 -20.99
N PHE A 190 -9.61 2.48 -20.12
CA PHE A 190 -9.93 3.89 -20.46
C PHE A 190 -9.96 4.75 -19.18
N TYR A 191 -8.95 5.61 -18.98
CA TYR A 191 -9.11 6.81 -18.18
C TYR A 191 -9.34 7.98 -19.15
N GLY A 192 -10.56 8.49 -19.18
CA GLY A 192 -10.76 9.94 -19.25
C GLY A 192 -10.73 10.47 -17.81
N ASP A 193 -10.30 11.72 -17.63
CA ASP A 193 -10.04 12.36 -16.32
C ASP A 193 -11.30 12.68 -15.49
N THR A 194 -12.28 11.78 -15.43
CA THR A 194 -13.39 11.90 -14.48
C THR A 194 -13.10 11.02 -13.27
N LYS A 195 -12.92 11.66 -12.11
CA LYS A 195 -12.80 10.97 -10.82
C LYS A 195 -14.01 10.04 -10.65
N ALA A 196 -13.75 8.76 -10.39
CA ALA A 196 -14.78 7.80 -10.04
C ALA A 196 -15.50 8.27 -8.78
N THR A 197 -16.76 8.70 -8.91
CA THR A 197 -17.70 8.95 -7.82
C THR A 197 -18.14 7.61 -7.23
N GLY A 198 -17.18 6.84 -6.71
CA GLY A 198 -17.40 5.56 -6.07
C GLY A 198 -17.87 5.75 -4.64
N GLY A 199 -19.14 6.14 -4.46
CA GLY A 199 -19.81 6.01 -3.18
C GLY A 199 -19.96 4.52 -2.83
N SER A 200 -19.79 4.16 -1.56
CA SER A 200 -20.11 2.81 -1.06
C SER A 200 -21.60 2.54 -1.28
N VAL A 201 -21.92 1.56 -2.13
CA VAL A 201 -23.31 1.15 -2.36
C VAL A 201 -23.69 0.12 -1.29
N THR A 202 -24.66 0.46 -0.44
CA THR A 202 -25.29 -0.49 0.48
C THR A 202 -26.43 -1.21 -0.23
N ILE A 203 -26.32 -2.53 -0.35
CA ILE A 203 -27.36 -3.37 -0.96
C ILE A 203 -28.38 -3.71 0.13
N ILE A 204 -29.61 -3.21 -0.03
CA ILE A 204 -30.72 -3.51 0.88
C ILE A 204 -31.56 -4.62 0.24
N LYS A 205 -31.74 -5.73 0.95
CA LYS A 205 -32.64 -6.82 0.52
C LYS A 205 -34.09 -6.35 0.72
N ARG A 206 -34.91 -6.45 -0.33
CA ARG A 206 -36.35 -6.16 -0.28
C ARG A 206 -37.12 -7.27 -0.98
N SER A 207 -38.33 -7.54 -0.50
CA SER A 207 -39.23 -8.49 -1.16
C SER A 207 -39.71 -7.92 -2.50
N ARG A 208 -40.22 -8.79 -3.40
CA ARG A 208 -40.77 -8.35 -4.69
C ARG A 208 -41.87 -7.31 -4.51
N GLU A 209 -42.75 -7.52 -3.54
CA GLU A 209 -43.88 -6.65 -3.23
C GLU A 209 -43.41 -5.27 -2.75
N GLU A 210 -42.39 -5.22 -1.90
CA GLU A 210 -41.78 -3.97 -1.42
C GLU A 210 -41.10 -3.18 -2.55
N ILE A 211 -40.47 -3.88 -3.50
CA ILE A 211 -39.87 -3.25 -4.68
C ILE A 211 -40.96 -2.70 -5.60
N GLU A 212 -42.03 -3.45 -5.84
CA GLU A 212 -43.14 -2.99 -6.67
C GLU A 212 -43.85 -1.78 -6.06
N ALA A 213 -44.07 -1.76 -4.75
CA ALA A 213 -44.65 -0.62 -4.04
C ALA A 213 -43.77 0.64 -4.12
N ASP A 214 -42.45 0.51 -3.89
CA ASP A 214 -41.51 1.64 -3.98
C ASP A 214 -41.41 2.19 -5.43
N LEU A 215 -41.37 1.29 -6.41
CA LEU A 215 -41.36 1.69 -7.82
C LEU A 215 -42.67 2.39 -8.23
N LEU A 216 -43.82 1.88 -7.76
CA LEU A 216 -45.13 2.50 -8.00
C LEU A 216 -45.20 3.90 -7.39
N GLY A 217 -44.73 4.07 -6.16
CA GLY A 217 -44.68 5.37 -5.50
C GLY A 217 -43.77 6.38 -6.20
N ARG A 218 -42.62 5.94 -6.73
CA ARG A 218 -41.65 6.85 -7.37
C ARG A 218 -41.99 7.25 -8.80
N TYR A 219 -42.50 6.32 -9.60
CA TYR A 219 -42.61 6.50 -11.05
C TYR A 219 -44.05 6.44 -11.56
N GLY A 220 -44.99 5.95 -10.76
CA GLY A 220 -46.38 5.77 -11.13
C GLY A 220 -46.64 4.60 -12.08
N GLU A 221 -47.90 4.15 -12.12
CA GLU A 221 -48.34 2.95 -12.85
C GLU A 221 -48.08 3.01 -14.35
N LYS A 222 -48.42 4.14 -15.00
CA LYS A 222 -48.29 4.30 -16.46
C LYS A 222 -46.84 4.19 -16.92
N HIS A 223 -45.90 4.76 -16.16
CA HIS A 223 -44.48 4.71 -16.50
C HIS A 223 -43.93 3.29 -16.32
N LEU A 224 -44.29 2.62 -15.22
CA LEU A 224 -43.89 1.24 -14.97
C LEU A 224 -44.40 0.28 -16.04
N LEU A 225 -45.65 0.44 -16.48
CA LEU A 225 -46.23 -0.42 -17.52
C LEU A 225 -45.47 -0.27 -18.85
N LYS A 226 -45.08 0.96 -19.21
CA LYS A 226 -44.23 1.23 -20.38
C LYS A 226 -42.85 0.60 -20.26
N MET A 227 -42.22 0.68 -19.08
CA MET A 227 -40.89 0.11 -18.85
C MET A 227 -40.92 -1.43 -18.81
N ARG A 228 -41.98 -2.02 -18.25
CA ARG A 228 -42.24 -3.48 -18.30
C ARG A 228 -42.39 -3.96 -19.74
N LYS A 229 -43.17 -3.23 -20.56
CA LYS A 229 -43.32 -3.55 -21.98
C LYS A 229 -41.98 -3.48 -22.71
N ARG A 230 -41.18 -2.43 -22.50
CA ARG A 230 -39.83 -2.32 -23.07
C ARG A 230 -38.89 -3.43 -22.64
N ALA A 231 -38.96 -3.85 -21.37
CA ALA A 231 -38.17 -4.97 -20.87
C ALA A 231 -38.55 -6.28 -21.57
N LEU A 232 -39.85 -6.54 -21.74
CA LEU A 232 -40.36 -7.71 -22.46
C LEU A 232 -39.99 -7.69 -23.95
N ASP A 233 -40.08 -6.53 -24.60
CA ASP A 233 -39.69 -6.38 -26.00
C ASP A 233 -38.19 -6.62 -26.17
N HIS A 234 -37.37 -6.14 -25.23
CA HIS A 234 -35.92 -6.37 -25.22
C HIS A 234 -35.56 -7.83 -24.95
N THR A 235 -36.28 -8.56 -24.08
CA THR A 235 -36.04 -9.99 -23.86
C THR A 235 -36.39 -10.82 -25.09
N LYS A 236 -37.45 -10.45 -25.82
CA LYS A 236 -37.82 -11.08 -27.11
C LYS A 236 -36.74 -10.86 -28.17
N ILE A 237 -36.18 -9.66 -28.28
CA ILE A 237 -35.10 -9.34 -29.24
C ILE A 237 -33.83 -10.15 -28.98
N ILE A 238 -33.57 -10.50 -27.71
CA ILE A 238 -32.37 -11.25 -27.29
C ILE A 238 -32.61 -12.78 -27.30
N ASN A 239 -33.77 -13.26 -27.77
CA ASN A 239 -34.16 -14.69 -27.77
C ASN A 239 -33.99 -15.37 -26.40
N ARG A 240 -34.32 -14.65 -25.31
CA ARG A 240 -34.30 -15.21 -23.94
C ARG A 240 -35.68 -15.60 -23.42
N ILE A 241 -36.71 -15.42 -24.25
CA ILE A 241 -38.11 -15.88 -24.13
C ILE A 241 -38.58 -16.12 -25.56
#